data_AF-A0A9D1HQA5-F1
#
_entry.id   AF-A0A9D1HQA5-F1
#
_cell.length_a   1.000
_cell.length_b   1.000
_cell.length_c   1.000
_cell.angle_alpha   90.00
_cell.angle_beta   90.00
_cell.angle_gamma   90.00
#
_symmetry.space_group_name_H-M   'P 1'
#
loop_
_entity.id
_entity.type
_entity.pdbx_description
1 polymer ?
#
loop_
_entity_poly.entity_id
_entity_poly.type
_entity_poly.pdbx_seq_one_letter_code
_entity_poly.pdbx_strand_id
1 'polypeptide(L)'
;MFKQLKKWGLLCLMICCVVGLTGCQNSNSKESTEPFDVHFFYSSTCNYCASLRSNLLSKIQEEFGDQVTIYEHEIDDEESKTLYDTFFGVYDAQTDTVINGQLEGVTPEDIGVSELLPLNQYYVPVLVIGDYYAFMGYDSSFDDDYLNDIHLALRGEPLSSKMAAGRWEFKEDA
;
A
#
# COMPACT_ATOMS: atom_id res chain seq x y z
N MET A 1 49.98 -55.01 25.52
CA MET A 1 50.07 -54.84 24.05
C MET A 1 48.65 -54.70 23.52
N PHE A 2 48.11 -53.48 23.40
CA PHE A 2 48.16 -52.59 22.21
C PHE A 2 47.77 -53.26 20.89
N LYS A 3 46.79 -52.62 20.22
CA LYS A 3 46.47 -52.62 18.77
C LYS A 3 45.51 -53.74 18.29
N GLN A 4 44.37 -53.51 17.61
CA GLN A 4 43.75 -52.33 16.98
C GLN A 4 42.23 -52.52 16.82
N LEU A 5 41.42 -51.55 17.27
CA LEU A 5 40.12 -51.27 16.66
C LEU A 5 40.39 -50.57 15.32
N LYS A 6 39.90 -51.13 14.21
CA LYS A 6 40.01 -50.49 12.89
C LYS A 6 38.65 -50.44 12.21
N LYS A 7 38.08 -49.23 12.31
CA LYS A 7 37.24 -48.57 11.30
C LYS A 7 35.97 -49.31 10.89
N TRP A 8 34.87 -49.15 11.64
CA TRP A 8 33.48 -49.27 11.15
C TRP A 8 32.57 -48.44 12.08
N GLY A 9 32.76 -47.12 12.10
CA GLY A 9 32.04 -46.26 13.05
C GLY A 9 31.97 -44.80 12.64
N LEU A 10 31.99 -44.51 11.34
CA LEU A 10 31.98 -43.12 10.88
C LEU A 10 31.24 -42.95 9.54
N LEU A 11 30.08 -43.59 9.40
CA LEU A 11 29.20 -43.34 8.25
C LEU A 11 27.71 -43.57 8.60
N CYS A 12 27.26 -43.14 9.78
CA CYS A 12 25.83 -43.15 10.12
C CYS A 12 25.35 -41.90 10.88
N LEU A 13 26.23 -40.90 11.14
CA LEU A 13 25.89 -39.71 11.91
C LEU A 13 25.86 -38.42 11.05
N MET A 14 25.64 -38.57 9.75
CA MET A 14 25.61 -37.44 8.79
C MET A 14 24.48 -37.60 7.77
N ILE A 15 23.37 -38.23 8.18
CA ILE A 15 22.13 -38.35 7.38
C ILE A 15 20.87 -38.04 8.21
N CYS A 16 20.98 -37.74 9.52
CA CYS A 16 19.82 -37.44 10.38
C CYS A 16 19.52 -35.95 10.63
N CYS A 17 20.32 -35.00 10.11
CA CYS A 17 20.10 -33.57 10.39
C CYS A 17 19.45 -32.78 9.24
N VAL A 18 19.17 -33.40 8.09
CA VAL A 18 18.69 -32.67 6.90
C VAL A 18 17.15 -32.61 6.80
N VAL A 19 16.42 -33.25 7.72
CA VAL A 19 14.93 -33.28 7.68
C VAL A 19 14.29 -32.34 8.73
N GLY A 20 15.07 -31.46 9.35
CA GLY A 20 14.60 -30.53 10.38
C GLY A 20 14.25 -29.12 9.90
N LEU A 21 14.27 -28.86 8.59
CA LEU A 21 13.87 -27.56 8.01
C LEU A 21 12.50 -27.66 7.31
N THR A 22 11.56 -28.40 7.88
CA THR A 22 10.15 -28.01 7.70
C THR A 22 9.90 -26.86 8.66
N GLY A 23 10.34 -25.67 8.27
CA GLY A 23 9.83 -24.44 8.88
C GLY A 23 8.32 -24.47 8.69
N CYS A 24 7.57 -24.50 9.78
CA CYS A 24 6.15 -24.21 9.73
C CYS A 24 6.01 -22.77 9.22
N GLN A 25 5.82 -22.59 7.91
CA GLN A 25 5.26 -21.35 7.39
C GLN A 25 3.78 -21.35 7.77
N ASN A 26 3.53 -21.01 9.04
CA ASN A 26 2.21 -20.65 9.50
C ASN A 26 2.06 -19.16 9.18
N SER A 27 1.58 -18.85 7.97
CA SER A 27 1.25 -17.49 7.56
C SER A 27 -0.01 -17.03 8.31
N ASN A 28 0.14 -16.78 9.60
CA ASN A 28 -0.76 -15.92 10.36
C ASN A 28 -0.01 -14.60 10.53
N SER A 29 0.17 -13.87 9.44
CA SER A 29 0.55 -12.46 9.45
C SER A 29 -0.52 -11.74 10.26
N LYS A 30 -0.20 -11.40 11.50
CA LYS A 30 -1.09 -10.65 12.37
C LYS A 30 -1.12 -9.22 11.85
N GLU A 31 -2.32 -8.68 11.65
CA GLU A 31 -2.50 -7.28 11.30
C GLU A 31 -1.82 -6.37 12.31
N SER A 32 -1.14 -5.33 11.80
CA SER A 32 -0.58 -4.26 12.61
C SER A 32 -1.69 -3.63 13.44
N THR A 33 -1.38 -3.32 14.71
CA THR A 33 -2.27 -2.58 15.60
C THR A 33 -1.83 -1.12 15.78
N GLU A 34 -0.78 -0.71 15.07
CA GLU A 34 -0.30 0.67 15.09
C GLU A 34 -1.35 1.58 14.44
N PRO A 35 -1.57 2.79 14.98
CA PRO A 35 -2.45 3.77 14.35
C PRO A 35 -1.99 4.12 12.95
N PHE A 36 -2.94 4.40 12.06
CA PHE A 36 -2.66 4.87 10.70
C PHE A 36 -3.61 5.99 10.29
N ASP A 37 -3.14 6.81 9.36
CA ASP A 37 -3.88 7.96 8.86
C ASP A 37 -4.53 7.65 7.52
N VAL A 38 -5.69 8.25 7.29
CA VAL A 38 -6.37 8.25 5.99
C VAL A 38 -6.58 9.69 5.56
N HIS A 39 -5.99 10.08 4.42
CA HIS A 39 -6.20 11.40 3.84
C HIS A 39 -7.18 11.31 2.67
N PHE A 40 -8.35 11.93 2.83
CA PHE A 40 -9.37 12.04 1.79
C PHE A 40 -9.32 13.42 1.14
N PHE A 41 -8.83 13.47 -0.10
CA PHE A 41 -8.87 14.69 -0.92
C PHE A 41 -10.15 14.72 -1.74
N TYR A 42 -10.88 15.84 -1.64
CA TYR A 42 -12.19 15.99 -2.24
C TYR A 42 -12.41 17.37 -2.83
N SER A 43 -13.43 17.48 -3.69
CA SER A 43 -14.06 18.77 -3.98
C SER A 43 -15.52 18.77 -3.58
N SER A 44 -15.99 19.87 -3.01
CA SER A 44 -17.41 20.08 -2.68
C SER A 44 -18.36 19.91 -3.87
N THR A 45 -17.86 20.06 -5.10
CA THR A 45 -18.65 19.90 -6.34
C THR A 45 -18.61 18.48 -6.94
N CYS A 46 -17.86 17.56 -6.34
CA CYS A 46 -17.63 16.22 -6.84
C CYS A 46 -18.63 15.19 -6.25
N ASN A 47 -19.54 14.68 -7.09
CA ASN A 47 -20.57 13.71 -6.67
C ASN A 47 -19.99 12.37 -6.19
N TYR A 48 -18.92 11.89 -6.83
CA TYR A 48 -18.22 10.68 -6.39
C TYR A 48 -17.57 10.87 -5.02
N CYS A 49 -17.12 12.09 -4.71
CA CYS A 49 -16.56 12.45 -3.40
C CYS A 49 -17.63 12.42 -2.31
N ALA A 50 -18.83 12.95 -2.59
CA ALA A 50 -19.96 12.82 -1.67
C ALA A 50 -20.36 11.35 -1.41
N SER A 51 -20.27 10.52 -2.46
CA SER A 51 -20.55 9.08 -2.36
C SER A 51 -19.48 8.34 -1.56
N LEU A 52 -18.19 8.62 -1.78
CA LEU A 52 -17.09 8.02 -1.01
C LEU A 52 -17.20 8.41 0.46
N ARG A 53 -17.44 9.70 0.74
CA ARG A 53 -17.59 10.23 2.11
C ARG A 53 -18.70 9.53 2.89
N SER A 54 -19.86 9.34 2.28
CA SER A 54 -21.05 8.79 2.95
C SER A 54 -21.04 7.28 3.09
N ASN A 55 -20.23 6.57 2.31
CA ASN A 55 -20.19 5.11 2.31
C ASN A 55 -18.85 4.61 2.85
N LEU A 56 -17.77 4.80 2.09
CA LEU A 56 -16.49 4.16 2.36
C LEU A 56 -15.81 4.72 3.62
N LEU A 57 -15.81 6.04 3.85
CA LEU A 57 -15.18 6.59 5.06
C LEU A 57 -15.87 6.11 6.34
N SER A 58 -17.21 6.01 6.32
CA SER A 58 -17.97 5.46 7.44
C SER A 58 -17.60 3.99 7.68
N LYS A 59 -17.50 3.18 6.63
CA LYS A 59 -17.07 1.78 6.74
C LYS A 59 -15.64 1.64 7.28
N ILE A 60 -14.71 2.47 6.83
CA ILE A 60 -13.32 2.49 7.35
C ILE A 60 -13.35 2.81 8.85
N GLN A 61 -14.09 3.84 9.27
CA GLN A 61 -14.18 4.21 10.68
C GLN A 61 -14.84 3.11 11.54
N GLU A 62 -15.84 2.42 11.02
CA GLU A 62 -16.52 1.30 11.67
C GLU A 62 -15.62 0.07 11.81
N GLU A 63 -14.83 -0.26 10.78
CA GLU A 63 -13.96 -1.44 10.73
C GLU A 63 -12.71 -1.26 11.61
N PHE A 64 -12.05 -0.11 11.54
CA PHE A 64 -10.74 0.12 12.18
C PHE A 64 -10.83 0.92 13.50
N GLY A 65 -11.98 1.52 13.81
CA GLY A 65 -12.24 2.19 15.09
C GLY A 65 -11.15 3.20 15.47
N ASP A 66 -10.61 3.08 16.68
CA ASP A 66 -9.60 4.00 17.22
C ASP A 66 -8.21 3.85 16.55
N GLN A 67 -8.02 2.85 15.68
CA GLN A 67 -6.76 2.68 14.96
C GLN A 67 -6.62 3.68 13.80
N VAL A 68 -7.73 4.16 13.23
CA VAL A 68 -7.71 5.05 12.06
C VAL A 68 -8.04 6.49 12.46
N THR A 69 -7.27 7.44 11.91
CA THR A 69 -7.67 8.85 11.88
C THR A 69 -7.92 9.29 10.46
N ILE A 70 -9.14 9.77 10.17
CA ILE A 70 -9.52 10.23 8.83
C ILE A 70 -9.45 11.76 8.77
N TYR A 71 -8.69 12.27 7.81
CA TYR A 71 -8.55 13.69 7.51
C TYR A 71 -9.17 14.02 6.16
N GLU A 72 -10.03 15.03 6.10
CA GLU A 72 -10.66 15.48 4.86
C GLU A 72 -10.06 16.80 4.39
N HIS A 73 -9.64 16.84 3.12
CA HIS A 73 -8.91 17.94 2.51
C HIS A 73 -9.66 18.46 1.28
N GLU A 74 -10.17 19.68 1.34
CA GLU A 74 -10.77 20.32 0.16
C GLU A 74 -9.65 20.74 -0.79
N ILE A 75 -9.71 20.24 -2.02
CA ILE A 75 -8.60 20.33 -2.96
C ILE A 75 -8.39 21.73 -3.53
N ASP A 76 -9.39 22.62 -3.39
CA ASP A 76 -9.26 24.02 -3.76
C ASP A 76 -8.38 24.81 -2.77
N ASP A 77 -8.18 24.31 -1.55
CA ASP A 77 -7.33 24.94 -0.53
C ASP A 77 -5.84 24.72 -0.81
N GLU A 78 -5.05 25.79 -0.72
CA GLU A 78 -3.61 25.74 -1.02
C GLU A 78 -2.81 24.79 -0.11
N GLU A 79 -3.22 24.66 1.16
CA GLU A 79 -2.61 23.72 2.11
C GLU A 79 -2.89 22.27 1.70
N SER A 80 -4.13 21.96 1.28
CA SER A 80 -4.52 20.64 0.77
C SER A 80 -3.73 20.29 -0.49
N LYS A 81 -3.57 21.24 -1.43
CA LYS A 81 -2.76 21.06 -2.63
C LYS A 81 -1.30 20.76 -2.30
N THR A 82 -0.74 21.52 -1.37
CA THR A 82 0.64 21.32 -0.91
C THR A 82 0.81 19.92 -0.32
N LEU A 83 -0.15 19.45 0.50
CA LEU A 83 -0.12 18.10 1.06
C LEU A 83 -0.29 17.03 -0.03
N TYR A 84 -1.22 17.23 -0.97
CA TYR A 84 -1.40 16.35 -2.12
C TYR A 84 -0.09 16.14 -2.89
N ASP A 85 0.64 17.22 -3.16
CA ASP A 85 1.92 17.18 -3.86
C ASP A 85 3.00 16.40 -3.09
N THR A 86 2.89 16.23 -1.77
CA THR A 86 3.82 15.37 -1.00
C THR A 86 3.60 13.88 -1.28
N PHE A 87 2.39 13.47 -1.63
CA PHE A 87 2.08 12.09 -1.99
C PHE A 87 2.40 11.81 -3.47
N PHE A 88 1.89 12.67 -4.35
CA PHE A 88 1.92 12.40 -5.80
C PHE A 88 3.10 13.02 -6.53
N GLY A 89 3.79 13.97 -5.90
CA GLY A 89 4.90 14.68 -6.50
C GLY A 89 4.50 15.62 -7.62
N VAL A 90 5.52 16.10 -8.34
CA VAL A 90 5.37 16.98 -9.49
C VAL A 90 5.91 16.27 -10.71
N TYR A 91 5.17 16.27 -11.81
CA TYR A 91 5.62 15.66 -13.06
C TYR A 91 6.62 16.56 -13.81
N ASP A 92 7.79 16.02 -14.16
CA ASP A 92 8.75 16.70 -15.03
C ASP A 92 8.62 16.19 -16.46
N ALA A 93 8.04 17.03 -17.32
CA ALA A 93 7.86 16.72 -18.74
C ALA A 93 9.16 16.65 -19.55
N GLN A 94 10.30 17.08 -19.00
CA GLN A 94 11.60 16.97 -19.66
C GLN A 94 12.22 15.59 -19.45
N THR A 95 12.03 15.02 -18.25
CA THR A 95 12.57 13.70 -17.89
C THR A 95 11.55 12.58 -17.98
N ASP A 96 10.26 12.91 -18.16
CA ASP A 96 9.13 11.97 -18.16
C ASP A 96 9.01 11.19 -16.84
N THR A 97 9.24 11.89 -15.72
CA THR A 97 9.27 11.30 -14.38
C THR A 97 8.63 12.21 -13.34
N VAL A 98 8.12 11.63 -12.26
CA VAL A 98 7.77 12.39 -11.04
C VAL A 98 9.06 12.79 -10.29
N ILE A 99 9.23 14.08 -9.97
CA ILE A 99 10.49 14.63 -9.41
C ILE A 99 10.47 14.95 -7.91
N ASN A 100 9.45 14.49 -7.15
CA ASN A 100 9.34 14.60 -5.68
C ASN A 100 8.24 13.68 -5.14
N GLY A 101 8.03 13.67 -3.82
CA GLY A 101 6.91 12.99 -3.17
C GLY A 101 7.05 11.47 -3.14
N GLN A 102 6.03 10.78 -2.65
CA GLN A 102 6.09 9.32 -2.46
C GLN A 102 6.05 8.51 -3.77
N LEU A 103 5.71 9.17 -4.89
CA LEU A 103 5.80 8.61 -6.24
C LEU A 103 7.07 9.05 -7.01
N GLU A 104 8.09 9.60 -6.34
CA GLU A 104 9.33 10.03 -7.01
C GLU A 104 9.94 8.92 -7.88
N GLY A 105 10.30 9.27 -9.12
CA GLY A 105 10.92 8.35 -10.09
C GLY A 105 9.94 7.40 -10.78
N VAL A 106 8.63 7.51 -10.55
CA VAL A 106 7.59 6.81 -11.31
C VAL A 106 7.46 7.43 -12.72
N THR A 107 7.33 6.57 -13.72
CA THR A 107 7.07 6.95 -15.12
C THR A 107 5.59 6.68 -15.50
N PRO A 108 5.07 7.25 -16.61
CA PRO A 108 3.73 6.90 -17.10
C PRO A 108 3.52 5.40 -17.30
N GLU A 109 4.54 4.70 -17.82
CA GLU A 109 4.50 3.26 -18.08
C GLU A 109 4.30 2.45 -16.79
N ASP A 110 4.96 2.86 -15.69
CA ASP A 110 4.87 2.19 -14.39
C ASP A 110 3.45 2.20 -13.80
N ILE A 111 2.67 3.24 -14.10
CA ILE A 111 1.26 3.35 -13.66
C ILE A 111 0.25 3.03 -14.78
N GLY A 112 0.73 2.50 -15.92
CA GLY A 112 -0.13 2.04 -17.00
C GLY A 112 -0.86 3.13 -17.78
N VAL A 113 -0.34 4.36 -17.80
CA VAL A 113 -0.88 5.48 -18.58
C VAL A 113 0.07 5.87 -19.71
N SER A 114 -0.46 6.45 -20.79
CA SER A 114 0.37 6.86 -21.93
C SER A 114 1.19 8.11 -21.66
N GLU A 115 0.72 8.98 -20.77
CA GLU A 115 1.35 10.23 -20.34
C GLU A 115 0.89 10.52 -18.91
N LEU A 116 1.79 11.02 -18.04
CA LEU A 116 1.40 11.52 -16.74
C LEU A 116 0.58 12.79 -16.92
N LEU A 117 -0.50 12.90 -16.15
CA LEU A 117 -1.51 13.92 -16.35
C LEU A 117 -0.93 15.34 -16.12
N PRO A 118 -1.41 16.35 -16.87
CA PRO A 118 -0.76 17.66 -16.92
C PRO A 118 -0.67 18.33 -15.55
N LEU A 119 0.50 18.93 -15.30
CA LEU A 119 0.80 19.80 -14.17
C LEU A 119 -0.34 20.81 -13.95
N ASN A 120 -0.97 20.76 -12.77
CA ASN A 120 -2.14 21.52 -12.30
C ASN A 120 -3.51 20.83 -12.37
N GLN A 121 -3.58 19.50 -12.53
CA GLN A 121 -4.82 18.78 -12.28
C GLN A 121 -4.73 17.96 -11.00
N TYR A 122 -5.45 18.42 -9.98
CA TYR A 122 -5.69 17.64 -8.78
C TYR A 122 -6.89 16.71 -9.00
N TYR A 123 -6.67 15.42 -8.83
CA TYR A 123 -7.71 14.41 -8.99
C TYR A 123 -8.45 14.20 -7.68
N VAL A 124 -9.79 14.15 -7.76
CA VAL A 124 -10.67 13.83 -6.65
C VAL A 124 -11.83 12.93 -7.13
N PRO A 125 -12.33 12.00 -6.30
CA PRO A 125 -11.84 11.69 -4.97
C PRO A 125 -10.50 10.94 -4.99
N VAL A 126 -9.64 11.24 -4.04
CA VAL A 126 -8.41 10.48 -3.78
C VAL A 126 -8.36 10.13 -2.30
N LEU A 127 -8.02 8.87 -2.02
CA LEU A 127 -7.89 8.35 -0.66
C LEU A 127 -6.47 7.82 -0.47
N VAL A 128 -5.71 8.41 0.44
CA VAL A 128 -4.39 7.94 0.82
C VAL A 128 -4.50 7.12 2.09
N ILE A 129 -3.90 5.93 2.11
CA ILE A 129 -3.90 4.99 3.23
C ILE A 129 -2.48 4.92 3.79
N GLY A 130 -2.26 5.62 4.90
CA GLY A 130 -0.96 5.72 5.57
C GLY A 130 0.18 6.09 4.61
N ASP A 131 1.28 5.37 4.75
CA ASP A 131 2.45 5.36 3.87
C ASP A 131 2.42 4.18 2.88
N TYR A 132 1.30 3.46 2.77
CA TYR A 132 1.20 2.25 1.97
C TYR A 132 0.87 2.55 0.50
N TYR A 133 -0.24 3.26 0.26
CA TYR A 133 -0.74 3.52 -1.10
C TYR A 133 -1.80 4.61 -1.12
N ALA A 134 -2.14 5.07 -2.33
CA ALA A 134 -3.31 5.89 -2.60
C ALA A 134 -4.23 5.22 -3.62
N PHE A 135 -5.52 5.57 -3.57
CA PHE A 135 -6.51 5.18 -4.57
C PHE A 135 -7.21 6.41 -5.16
N MET A 136 -7.36 6.43 -6.49
CA MET A 136 -8.03 7.48 -7.25
C MET A 136 -9.39 6.98 -7.77
N GLY A 137 -10.43 7.78 -7.53
CA GLY A 137 -11.80 7.47 -7.93
C GLY A 137 -12.56 6.68 -6.87
N TYR A 138 -13.84 6.41 -7.14
CA TYR A 138 -14.69 5.66 -6.23
C TYR A 138 -15.84 4.97 -6.96
N ASP A 139 -16.04 3.69 -6.67
CA ASP A 139 -17.21 2.92 -7.07
C ASP A 139 -17.66 2.07 -5.87
N SER A 140 -18.88 2.29 -5.40
CA SER A 140 -19.41 1.65 -4.20
C SER A 140 -19.60 0.14 -4.34
N SER A 141 -19.56 -0.40 -5.56
CA SER A 141 -19.57 -1.85 -5.78
C SER A 141 -18.27 -2.54 -5.32
N PHE A 142 -17.23 -1.76 -5.00
CA PHE A 142 -15.93 -2.24 -4.52
C PHE A 142 -15.65 -1.90 -3.05
N ASP A 143 -16.65 -1.45 -2.28
CA ASP A 143 -16.48 -1.08 -0.86
C ASP A 143 -15.71 -2.14 -0.04
N ASP A 144 -16.07 -3.42 -0.18
CA ASP A 144 -15.42 -4.50 0.55
C ASP A 144 -13.99 -4.76 0.06
N ASP A 145 -13.72 -4.50 -1.23
CA ASP A 145 -12.38 -4.64 -1.80
C ASP A 145 -11.44 -3.52 -1.32
N TYR A 146 -11.95 -2.30 -1.13
CA TYR A 146 -11.19 -1.21 -0.50
C TYR A 146 -10.77 -1.58 0.92
N LEU A 147 -11.70 -2.09 1.74
CA LEU A 147 -11.40 -2.51 3.11
C LEU A 147 -10.39 -3.66 3.14
N ASN A 148 -10.54 -4.63 2.23
CA ASN A 148 -9.61 -5.75 2.14
C ASN A 148 -8.18 -5.29 1.83
N ASP A 149 -7.99 -4.32 0.93
CA ASP A 149 -6.64 -3.78 0.65
C ASP A 149 -6.03 -3.07 1.86
N ILE A 150 -6.83 -2.40 2.69
CA ILE A 150 -6.34 -1.81 3.96
C ILE A 150 -5.85 -2.92 4.90
N HIS A 151 -6.62 -4.00 5.08
CA HIS A 151 -6.18 -5.14 5.90
C HIS A 151 -4.92 -5.82 5.34
N LEU A 152 -4.76 -5.89 4.02
CA LEU A 152 -3.56 -6.43 3.39
C LEU A 152 -2.35 -5.53 3.66
N ALA A 153 -2.50 -4.22 3.49
CA ALA A 153 -1.48 -3.23 3.78
C ALA A 153 -1.02 -3.30 5.25
N LEU A 154 -1.96 -3.31 6.20
CA LEU A 154 -1.67 -3.41 7.63
C LEU A 154 -1.02 -4.74 8.04
N ARG A 155 -1.13 -5.78 7.20
CA ARG A 155 -0.42 -7.07 7.38
C ARG A 155 0.93 -7.14 6.68
N GLY A 156 1.31 -6.12 5.89
CA GLY A 156 2.46 -6.18 5.00
C GLY A 156 2.32 -7.24 3.92
N GLU A 157 1.08 -7.54 3.50
CA GLU A 157 0.78 -8.50 2.45
C GLU A 157 0.63 -7.79 1.09
N PRO A 158 0.90 -8.48 -0.03
CA PRO A 158 0.63 -7.93 -1.35
C PRO A 158 -0.83 -7.52 -1.51
N LEU A 159 -1.07 -6.32 -2.02
CA LEU A 159 -2.40 -5.77 -2.23
C LEU A 159 -3.16 -6.53 -3.33
N SER A 160 -4.48 -6.43 -3.35
CA SER A 160 -5.29 -7.17 -4.31
C SER A 160 -5.04 -6.71 -5.75
N SER A 161 -5.15 -7.64 -6.71
CA SER A 161 -5.09 -7.30 -8.13
C SER A 161 -6.36 -6.61 -8.63
N LYS A 162 -7.47 -6.75 -7.91
CA LYS A 162 -8.79 -6.21 -8.30
C LYS A 162 -8.82 -4.68 -8.28
N MET A 163 -8.09 -4.06 -7.36
CA MET A 163 -8.04 -2.61 -7.19
C MET A 163 -6.83 -1.96 -7.88
N ALA A 164 -5.99 -2.72 -8.58
CA ALA A 164 -4.72 -2.24 -9.12
C ALA A 164 -4.87 -1.05 -10.10
N ALA A 165 -5.93 -1.02 -10.91
CA ALA A 165 -6.09 0.01 -11.95
C ALA A 165 -6.33 1.44 -11.43
N GLY A 166 -6.77 1.58 -10.17
CA GLY A 166 -6.99 2.88 -9.53
C GLY A 166 -6.01 3.17 -8.40
N ARG A 167 -5.00 2.32 -8.21
CA ARG A 167 -4.11 2.36 -7.04
C ARG A 167 -2.70 2.78 -7.42
N TRP A 168 -2.10 3.61 -6.59
CA TRP A 168 -0.71 4.00 -6.65
C TRP A 168 -0.03 3.58 -5.35
N GLU A 169 0.86 2.60 -5.45
CA GLU A 169 1.62 2.07 -4.31
C GLU A 169 2.84 2.96 -4.06
N PHE A 170 3.03 3.35 -2.81
CA PHE A 170 4.17 4.18 -2.43
C PHE A 170 5.41 3.31 -2.23
N LYS A 171 6.58 3.89 -2.46
CA LYS A 171 7.84 3.20 -2.17
C LYS A 171 8.02 3.14 -0.65
N GLU A 172 8.34 1.96 -0.12
CA GLU A 172 8.91 1.88 1.23
C GLU A 172 10.20 2.71 1.26
N ASP A 173 10.40 3.50 2.31
CA ASP A 173 11.66 4.21 2.54
C ASP A 173 12.81 3.19 2.55
N ALA A 174 13.71 3.29 1.56
CA ALA A 174 14.83 2.37 1.34
C ALA A 174 15.96 2.47 2.39
#